data_AF-A0A1Q8QCN6-F1
#
_entry.id   AF-A0A1Q8QCN6-F1
#
_cell.length_a   1.000
_cell.length_b   1.000
_cell.length_c   1.000
_cell.angle_alpha   90.00
_cell.angle_beta   90.00
_cell.angle_gamma   90.00
#
_symmetry.space_group_name_H-M   'P 1'
#
loop_
_entity.id
_entity.type
_entity.pdbx_description
1 polymer ?
#
loop_
_entity_poly.entity_id
_entity_poly.type
_entity_poly.pdbx_seq_one_letter_code
_entity_poly.pdbx_strand_id
1 'polypeptide(L)' 'MENKEPGPQAFLDFVNQRLAKRQRELDGAVKFSSHYAQVESIILELKTVRTKFVTLMRREGLL' A
#
# COMPACT_ATOMS: atom_id res chain seq x y z
N MET A 1 -29.02 -3.56 -9.44
CA MET A 1 -27.99 -2.91 -8.59
C MET A 1 -26.72 -2.90 -9.40
N GLU A 2 -26.32 -1.76 -9.95
CA GLU A 2 -25.00 -1.64 -10.59
C GLU A 2 -23.95 -1.81 -9.49
N ASN A 3 -23.21 -2.92 -9.53
CA ASN A 3 -21.97 -3.05 -8.79
C ASN A 3 -21.02 -2.00 -9.36
N LYS A 4 -21.01 -0.79 -8.80
CA LYS A 4 -19.95 0.19 -9.06
C LYS A 4 -18.65 -0.45 -8.58
N GLU A 5 -17.86 -0.94 -9.53
CA GLU A 5 -16.53 -1.45 -9.21
C GLU A 5 -15.77 -0.38 -8.43
N PRO A 6 -15.10 -0.75 -7.33
CA PRO A 6 -14.33 0.21 -6.54
C PRO A 6 -13.28 0.87 -7.43
N GLY A 7 -13.45 2.17 -7.67
CA GLY A 7 -12.59 2.95 -8.56
C GLY A 7 -11.17 3.16 -8.02
N PRO A 8 -10.30 3.88 -8.76
CA PRO A 8 -8.88 4.05 -8.42
C PRO A 8 -8.63 4.56 -6.99
N GLN A 9 -9.50 5.42 -6.48
CA GLN A 9 -9.40 5.93 -5.11
C GLN A 9 -9.58 4.82 -4.06
N ALA A 10 -10.51 3.89 -4.28
CA ALA A 10 -10.75 2.78 -3.34
C ALA A 10 -9.53 1.83 -3.27
N PHE A 11 -8.84 1.61 -4.39
CA PHE A 11 -7.58 0.87 -4.40
C PHE A 11 -6.48 1.61 -3.63
N LEU A 12 -6.36 2.93 -3.82
CA LEU A 12 -5.41 3.75 -3.07
C LEU A 12 -5.67 3.71 -1.56
N ASP A 13 -6.93 3.81 -1.14
CA ASP A 13 -7.32 3.73 0.26
C ASP A 13 -6.98 2.36 0.85
N PHE A 14 -7.24 1.28 0.11
CA PHE A 14 -6.88 -0.08 0.47
C PHE A 14 -5.37 -0.27 0.66
N VAL A 15 -4.54 0.32 -0.21
CA VAL A 15 -3.07 0.26 -0.08
C VAL A 15 -2.61 1.12 1.09
N ASN A 16 -3.17 2.30 1.29
CA ASN A 16 -2.84 3.20 2.40
C ASN A 16 -3.18 2.56 3.76
N GLN A 17 -4.33 1.88 3.89
CA GLN A 17 -4.70 1.15 5.09
C GLN A 17 -3.70 0.02 5.42
N ARG A 18 -3.24 -0.72 4.40
CA ARG A 18 -2.21 -1.75 4.58
C ARG A 18 -0.87 -1.16 4.99
N LEU A 19 -0.45 -0.07 4.36
CA LEU A 19 0.77 0.65 4.74
C LEU A 19 0.71 1.08 6.20
N ALA A 20 -0.38 1.71 6.63
CA ALA A 20 -0.56 2.10 8.02
C ALA A 20 -0.53 0.91 8.99
N LYS A 21 -1.15 -0.22 8.62
CA LYS A 21 -1.12 -1.45 9.42
C LYS A 21 0.32 -1.99 9.56
N ARG A 22 1.04 -2.14 8.44
CA ARG A 22 2.42 -2.67 8.46
C ARG A 22 3.40 -1.71 9.12
N GLN A 23 3.21 -0.40 9.00
CA GLN A 23 4.04 0.58 9.70
C GLN A 23 3.91 0.40 11.22
N ARG A 24 2.68 0.29 11.76
CA ARG A 24 2.47 0.03 13.19
C ARG A 24 3.09 -1.30 13.65
N GLU A 25 3.05 -2.33 12.80
CA GLU A 25 3.69 -3.61 13.07
C GLU A 25 5.22 -3.48 13.10
N LEU A 26 5.82 -2.71 12.19
CA LEU A 26 7.24 -2.42 12.18
C LEU A 26 7.67 -1.64 13.43
N ASP A 27 6.87 -0.64 13.81
CA ASP A 27 7.13 0.21 14.98
C ASP A 27 7.14 -0.60 16.29
N GLY A 28 6.36 -1.69 16.34
CA GLY A 28 6.33 -2.63 17.47
C GLY A 28 7.30 -3.81 17.35
N ALA A 29 7.92 -4.03 16.19
CA ALA A 29 8.81 -5.15 15.96
C ALA A 29 10.20 -4.92 16.58
N VAL A 30 10.80 -6.00 17.10
CA VAL A 30 12.19 -5.96 17.58
C VAL A 30 13.11 -5.69 16.41
N LYS A 31 13.87 -4.58 16.46
CA LYS A 31 14.82 -4.20 15.42
C LYS A 31 15.80 -5.34 15.12
N PHE A 32 16.15 -5.47 13.84
CA PHE A 32 17.05 -6.51 13.32
C PHE A 32 16.56 -7.96 13.48
N SER A 33 15.34 -8.19 13.95
CA SER A 33 14.71 -9.51 13.82
C SER A 33 14.39 -9.83 12.36
N SER A 34 14.31 -11.12 12.03
CA SER A 34 13.84 -11.57 10.72
C SER A 34 12.45 -11.02 10.40
N HIS A 35 11.58 -10.94 11.41
CA HIS A 35 10.26 -10.34 11.29
C HIS A 35 10.33 -8.84 10.94
N TYR A 36 11.18 -8.07 11.61
CA TYR A 36 11.38 -6.64 11.30
C TYR A 36 11.79 -6.45 9.83
N ALA A 37 12.77 -7.21 9.36
CA ALA A 37 13.24 -7.13 7.97
C ALA A 37 12.14 -7.52 6.96
N GLN A 38 11.32 -8.53 7.28
CA GLN A 38 10.19 -8.92 6.45
C GLN A 38 9.13 -7.80 6.37
N VAL A 39 8.77 -7.19 7.51
CA VAL A 39 7.77 -6.13 7.54
C VAL A 39 8.28 -4.88 6.81
N GLU A 40 9.56 -4.55 6.96
CA GLU A 40 10.21 -3.46 6.23
C GLU A 40 10.17 -3.69 4.70
N SER A 41 10.49 -4.90 4.25
CA SER A 41 10.40 -5.30 2.84
C SER A 41 8.96 -5.18 2.30
N ILE A 42 7.95 -5.66 3.04
CA ILE A 42 6.54 -5.54 2.66
C ILE A 42 6.12 -4.07 2.52
N ILE A 43 6.56 -3.20 3.44
CA ILE A 43 6.26 -1.76 3.36
C ILE A 43 6.85 -1.16 2.09
N LEU A 44 8.08 -1.51 1.74
CA LEU A 44 8.75 -1.03 0.53
C LEU A 44 8.01 -1.47 -0.74
N GLU A 45 7.58 -2.73 -0.79
CA GLU A 45 6.79 -3.27 -1.91
C GLU A 45 5.44 -2.55 -2.04
N LEU A 46 4.72 -2.35 -0.93
CA LEU A 46 3.44 -1.63 -0.94
C LEU A 46 3.60 -0.17 -1.39
N LYS A 47 4.67 0.52 -0.97
CA LYS A 47 5.00 1.87 -1.46
C LYS A 47 5.26 1.86 -2.96
N THR A 48 5.97 0.86 -3.46
CA THR A 48 6.27 0.68 -4.89
C THR A 48 4.99 0.44 -5.70
N VAL A 49 4.10 -0.43 -5.24
CA VAL A 49 2.79 -0.69 -5.87
C VAL A 49 1.97 0.59 -5.92
N ARG A 50 1.87 1.33 -4.80
CA ARG A 50 1.16 2.60 -4.74
C ARG A 50 1.69 3.60 -5.77
N THR A 51 3.02 3.78 -5.83
CA THR A 51 3.65 4.70 -6.77
C THR A 51 3.37 4.30 -8.22
N LYS A 52 3.54 3.02 -8.58
CA LYS A 52 3.25 2.53 -9.93
C LYS A 52 1.78 2.75 -10.32
N PHE A 53 0.86 2.48 -9.40
CA PHE A 53 -0.56 2.67 -9.63
C PHE A 53 -0.91 4.15 -9.83
N VAL A 54 -0.43 5.06 -8.97
CA VAL A 54 -0.66 6.50 -9.13
C VAL A 54 -0.12 7.00 -10.47
N THR A 55 1.10 6.59 -10.83
CA THR A 55 1.69 6.96 -12.13
C THR A 55 0.84 6.47 -13.29
N LEU A 56 0.36 5.24 -13.24
CA LEU A 56 -0.52 4.69 -14.27
C LEU A 56 -1.83 5.48 -14.35
N MET A 57 -2.53 5.66 -13.23
CA MET A 57 -3.83 6.34 -13.25
C MET A 57 -3.75 7.81 -13.67
N ARG A 58 -2.69 8.53 -13.29
CA ARG A 58 -2.44 9.90 -13.78
C ARG A 58 -2.22 9.93 -15.28
N ARG A 59 -1.48 8.96 -15.82
CA ARG A 59 -1.26 8.83 -17.27
C ARG A 59 -2.57 8.58 -18.03
N GLU A 60 -3.48 7.82 -17.43
CA GLU A 60 -4.80 7.52 -18.00
C GLU A 60 -5.86 8.61 -17.71
N GLY A 61 -5.53 9.67 -16.97
CA GLY A 61 -6.49 10.74 -16.60
C GLY A 61 -7.57 10.29 -15.59
N LEU A 62 -7.27 9.26 -14.80
CA LEU A 62 -8.19 8.62 -13.84
C LEU A 62 -7.95 9.07 -12.38
N LEU A 63 -7.01 9.98 -12.14
CA LEU A 63 -6.68 10.60 -10.86
C LEU A 63 -6.45 12.11 -11.01
#